data_AF-H5WSY0-F1
#
_entry.id   AF-H5WSY0-F1
#
_cell.length_a   1.000
_cell.length_b   1.000
_cell.length_c   1.000
_cell.angle_alpha   90.00
_cell.angle_beta   90.00
_cell.angle_gamma   90.00
#
_symmetry.space_group_name_H-M   'P 1'
#
loop_
_entity.id
_entity.type
_entity.pdbx_description
1 polymer ?
#
loop_
_entity_poly.entity_id
_entity_poly.type
_entity_poly.pdbx_seq_one_letter_code
_entity_poly.pdbx_strand_id
1 'polypeptide(L)'
;MLEVVVVLTVLGLLAGIVGPRLFMRQGQATATAVNAQLEMLSKALDQYRFDTGHYPTPEQGLVALVLRPAGEMRWQGPYLARAVPTDPWGRAFVYRLTGPAGSPQPLLSSLGADGQEGGHNDAADIVLAPRP
;
A
#
# COMPACT_ATOMS: atom_id res chain seq x y z
N MET A 1 42.73 -32.41 -7.05
CA MET A 1 41.93 -32.44 -5.80
C MET A 1 41.96 -31.11 -5.06
N LEU A 2 43.13 -30.47 -4.88
CA LEU A 2 43.25 -29.13 -4.26
C LEU A 2 42.43 -28.04 -4.99
N GLU A 3 42.35 -28.13 -6.32
CA GLU A 3 41.67 -27.16 -7.19
C GLU A 3 40.17 -27.01 -6.88
N VAL A 4 39.45 -28.12 -6.65
CA VAL A 4 38.01 -28.08 -6.32
C VAL A 4 37.78 -27.54 -4.90
N VAL A 5 38.69 -27.80 -3.96
CA VAL A 5 38.60 -27.34 -2.56
C VAL A 5 38.77 -25.82 -2.46
N VAL A 6 39.70 -25.24 -3.22
CA VAL A 6 39.92 -23.78 -3.24
C VAL A 6 38.70 -23.06 -3.85
N VAL A 7 38.14 -23.59 -4.93
CA VAL A 7 36.96 -23.01 -5.59
C VAL A 7 35.75 -22.99 -4.66
N LEU A 8 35.48 -24.11 -3.96
CA LEU A 8 34.37 -24.19 -3.00
C LEU A 8 34.56 -23.26 -1.80
N THR A 9 35.82 -23.05 -1.38
CA THR A 9 36.15 -22.14 -0.27
C THR A 9 35.89 -20.68 -0.65
N VAL A 10 36.29 -20.25 -1.86
CA VAL A 10 36.04 -18.89 -2.35
C VAL A 10 34.54 -18.66 -2.59
N LEU A 11 33.82 -19.64 -3.14
CA LEU A 11 32.36 -19.55 -3.32
C LEU A 11 31.62 -19.46 -1.98
N GLY A 12 32.03 -20.23 -0.97
CA GLY A 12 31.47 -20.15 0.39
C GLY A 12 31.72 -18.78 1.04
N LEU A 13 32.89 -18.19 0.82
CA LEU A 13 33.25 -16.87 1.36
C LEU A 13 32.47 -15.74 0.69
N LEU A 14 32.27 -15.82 -0.64
CA LEU A 14 31.51 -14.85 -1.40
C LEU A 14 30.00 -14.88 -1.07
N ALA A 15 29.43 -16.06 -0.84
CA ALA A 15 28.02 -16.22 -0.49
C ALA A 15 27.63 -15.48 0.82
N GLY A 16 28.55 -15.36 1.78
CA GLY A 16 28.31 -14.66 3.05
C GLY A 16 28.22 -13.13 2.94
N ILE A 17 28.73 -12.52 1.86
CA ILE A 17 28.91 -11.05 1.76
C ILE A 17 27.75 -10.35 1.03
N VAL A 18 27.01 -11.07 0.19
CA VAL A 18 25.91 -10.52 -0.63
C VAL A 18 24.52 -10.63 0.01
N GLY A 19 24.34 -11.41 1.07
CA GLY A 19 23.04 -11.70 1.67
C GLY A 19 22.29 -10.50 2.30
N PRO A 20 22.89 -9.68 3.19
CA PRO A 20 22.07 -8.81 4.04
C PRO A 20 22.00 -7.34 3.62
N ARG A 21 22.72 -6.91 2.57
CA ARG A 21 22.78 -5.47 2.18
C ARG A 21 21.64 -4.98 1.30
N LEU A 22 20.80 -5.89 0.77
CA LEU A 22 19.63 -5.53 -0.04
C LEU A 22 18.42 -5.11 0.79
N PHE A 23 18.29 -5.57 2.04
CA PHE A 23 17.08 -5.38 2.83
C PHE A 23 16.93 -3.98 3.45
N MET A 24 18.02 -3.33 3.90
CA MET A 24 17.91 -2.05 4.62
C MET A 24 17.77 -0.79 3.74
N ARG A 25 18.08 -0.88 2.44
CA ARG A 25 17.89 0.26 1.51
C ARG A 25 16.47 0.33 0.93
N GLN A 26 15.66 -0.70 1.13
CA GLN A 26 14.27 -0.70 0.69
C GLN A 26 13.43 0.24 1.57
N GLY A 27 13.44 0.08 2.89
CA GLY A 27 12.52 0.76 3.83
C GLY A 27 12.13 2.21 3.52
N GLN A 28 13.08 3.12 3.29
CA GLN A 28 12.78 4.52 2.99
C GLN A 28 12.16 4.73 1.59
N ALA A 29 12.67 4.05 0.57
CA ALA A 29 12.09 4.09 -0.77
C ALA A 29 10.69 3.45 -0.78
N THR A 30 10.50 2.41 0.03
CA THR A 30 9.22 1.73 0.23
C THR A 30 8.20 2.70 0.83
N ALA A 31 8.56 3.43 1.88
CA ALA A 31 7.66 4.40 2.53
C ALA A 31 7.25 5.53 1.58
N THR A 32 8.17 6.07 0.78
CA THR A 32 7.82 7.08 -0.23
C THR A 32 6.88 6.52 -1.30
N ALA A 33 7.12 5.30 -1.78
CA ALA A 33 6.25 4.64 -2.75
C ALA A 33 4.84 4.37 -2.18
N VAL A 34 4.74 3.93 -0.93
CA VAL A 34 3.46 3.75 -0.22
C VAL A 34 2.71 5.07 -0.12
N ASN A 35 3.37 6.14 0.32
CA ASN A 35 2.75 7.47 0.42
C ASN A 35 2.21 7.96 -0.94
N ALA A 36 2.98 7.79 -2.01
CA ALA A 36 2.53 8.17 -3.36
C ALA A 36 1.28 7.37 -3.81
N GLN A 37 1.22 6.08 -3.47
CA GLN A 37 0.03 5.25 -3.75
C GLN A 37 -1.17 5.66 -2.89
N LEU A 38 -0.97 5.92 -1.60
CA LEU A 38 -2.00 6.42 -0.70
C LEU A 38 -2.58 7.75 -1.19
N GLU A 39 -1.74 8.69 -1.64
CA GLU A 39 -2.19 9.94 -2.23
C GLU A 39 -3.01 9.74 -3.52
N MET A 40 -2.58 8.80 -4.38
CA MET A 40 -3.33 8.46 -5.60
C MET A 40 -4.71 7.90 -5.26
N LEU A 41 -4.79 6.97 -4.31
CA LEU A 41 -6.04 6.40 -3.82
C LEU A 41 -6.93 7.46 -3.17
N SER A 42 -6.35 8.36 -2.39
CA SER A 42 -7.07 9.50 -1.79
C SER A 42 -7.67 10.40 -2.86
N LYS A 43 -6.93 10.75 -3.91
CA LYS A 43 -7.47 11.55 -5.03
C LYS A 43 -8.60 10.84 -5.75
N ALA A 44 -8.50 9.52 -5.95
CA ALA A 44 -9.57 8.73 -6.55
C ALA A 44 -10.83 8.69 -5.68
N LEU A 45 -10.68 8.62 -4.35
CA LEU A 45 -11.79 8.72 -3.40
C LEU A 45 -12.42 10.11 -3.39
N ASP A 46 -11.61 11.17 -3.45
CA ASP A 46 -12.09 12.55 -3.56
C ASP A 46 -12.94 12.73 -4.83
N GLN A 47 -12.49 12.16 -5.96
CA GLN A 47 -13.24 12.16 -7.22
C GLN A 47 -14.52 11.33 -7.13
N TYR A 48 -14.46 10.12 -6.54
CA TYR A 48 -15.65 9.31 -6.30
C TYR A 48 -16.71 10.12 -5.54
N ARG A 49 -16.31 10.77 -4.44
CA ARG A 49 -17.22 11.61 -3.65
C ARG A 49 -17.76 12.79 -4.44
N PHE A 50 -16.96 13.39 -5.31
CA PHE A 50 -17.42 14.50 -6.15
C PHE A 50 -18.57 14.07 -7.08
N ASP A 51 -18.48 12.87 -7.65
CA ASP A 51 -19.46 12.37 -8.60
C ASP A 51 -20.71 11.77 -7.93
N THR A 52 -20.53 11.00 -6.85
CA THR A 52 -21.62 10.28 -6.15
C THR A 52 -22.21 11.07 -4.99
N GLY A 53 -21.44 11.99 -4.41
CA GLY A 53 -21.79 12.78 -3.23
C GLY A 53 -21.33 12.16 -1.90
N HIS A 54 -20.80 10.95 -1.89
CA HIS A 54 -20.32 10.28 -0.68
C HIS A 54 -19.11 9.39 -0.96
N TYR A 55 -18.37 8.98 0.06
CA TYR A 55 -17.31 7.98 -0.11
C TYR A 55 -17.89 6.55 -0.21
N PRO A 56 -17.16 5.57 -0.77
CA PRO A 56 -17.57 4.17 -0.77
C PRO A 56 -17.74 3.63 0.64
N THR A 57 -18.67 2.71 0.87
CA THR A 57 -18.81 2.08 2.20
C THR A 57 -17.64 1.13 2.50
N PRO A 58 -17.38 0.75 3.76
CA PRO A 58 -16.33 -0.21 4.10
C PRO A 58 -16.50 -1.57 3.40
N GLU A 59 -17.74 -1.98 3.13
CA GLU A 59 -18.06 -3.23 2.43
C GLU A 59 -17.75 -3.16 0.93
N GLN A 60 -17.94 -1.98 0.32
CA GLN A 60 -17.57 -1.73 -1.07
C GLN A 60 -16.05 -1.57 -1.22
N GLY A 61 -15.42 -0.91 -0.24
CA GLY A 61 -13.98 -0.70 -0.15
C GLY A 61 -13.38 0.03 -1.36
N LEU A 62 -12.08 -0.18 -1.58
CA LEU A 62 -11.35 0.43 -2.71
C LEU A 62 -11.74 -0.14 -4.07
N VAL A 63 -12.42 -1.29 -4.11
CA VAL A 63 -12.91 -1.89 -5.36
C VAL A 63 -13.92 -0.98 -6.06
N ALA A 64 -14.68 -0.19 -5.29
CA ALA A 64 -15.61 0.83 -5.80
C ALA A 64 -14.95 1.89 -6.70
N LEU A 65 -13.63 2.05 -6.58
CA LEU A 65 -12.88 2.99 -7.40
C LEU A 65 -12.65 2.48 -8.83
N VAL A 66 -12.68 1.17 -9.02
CA VAL A 66 -12.43 0.51 -10.31
C VAL A 66 -13.72 -0.05 -10.90
N LEU A 67 -14.55 -0.65 -10.05
CA LEU A 67 -15.81 -1.29 -10.43
C LEU A 67 -16.98 -0.51 -9.84
N ARG A 68 -17.97 -0.19 -10.67
CA ARG A 68 -19.20 0.47 -10.22
C ARG A 68 -19.92 -0.37 -9.16
N PRO A 69 -20.18 0.17 -7.95
CA PRO A 69 -21.02 -0.49 -6.95
C PRO A 69 -22.49 -0.56 -7.38
N ALA A 70 -23.19 -1.60 -6.92
CA ALA A 70 -24.63 -1.69 -7.13
C ALA A 70 -25.36 -0.53 -6.41
N GLY A 71 -26.25 0.15 -7.13
CA GLY A 71 -26.99 1.31 -6.61
C GLY A 71 -26.33 2.67 -6.87
N GLU A 72 -25.09 2.71 -7.37
CA GLU A 72 -24.39 3.97 -7.64
C GLU A 72 -24.61 4.45 -9.08
N MET A 73 -25.78 5.05 -9.33
CA MET A 73 -26.15 5.55 -10.66
C MET A 73 -25.29 6.73 -11.13
N ARG A 74 -24.78 7.53 -10.19
CA ARG A 74 -23.95 8.71 -10.46
C ARG A 74 -22.47 8.39 -10.62
N TRP A 75 -22.07 7.12 -10.51
CA TRP A 75 -20.69 6.69 -10.69
C TRP A 75 -20.20 6.97 -12.12
N GLN A 76 -19.11 7.73 -12.25
CA GLN A 76 -18.49 8.11 -13.53
C GLN A 76 -17.09 7.51 -13.72
N GLY A 77 -16.71 6.54 -12.89
CA GLY A 77 -15.41 5.91 -12.95
C GLY A 77 -15.15 5.10 -14.24
N PRO A 78 -14.03 4.37 -14.31
CA PRO A 78 -13.12 4.08 -13.20
C PRO A 78 -12.28 5.30 -12.77
N TYR A 79 -12.13 5.49 -11.47
CA TYR A 79 -11.34 6.57 -10.86
C TYR A 79 -9.85 6.21 -10.73
N LEU A 80 -9.51 4.95 -11.01
CA LEU A 80 -8.14 4.47 -11.11
C LEU A 80 -7.89 3.96 -12.53
N ALA A 81 -6.73 4.31 -13.09
CA ALA A 81 -6.35 3.88 -14.44
C ALA A 81 -6.08 2.36 -14.53
N ARG A 82 -5.85 1.69 -13.40
CA ARG A 82 -5.58 0.25 -13.27
C ARG A 82 -6.33 -0.30 -12.06
N ALA A 83 -6.24 -1.61 -11.86
CA ALA A 83 -6.70 -2.25 -10.63
C ALA A 83 -6.09 -1.58 -9.38
N VAL A 84 -6.76 -1.74 -8.23
CA VAL A 84 -6.27 -1.24 -6.95
C VAL A 84 -4.86 -1.78 -6.70
N PRO A 85 -3.83 -0.91 -6.57
CA PRO A 85 -2.48 -1.36 -6.32
C PRO A 85 -2.37 -2.00 -4.94
N THR A 86 -1.49 -2.98 -4.81
CA THR A 86 -1.03 -3.47 -3.51
C THR A 86 0.15 -2.62 -3.04
N ASP A 87 0.36 -2.58 -1.73
CA ASP A 87 1.55 -1.99 -1.17
C ASP A 87 2.82 -2.74 -1.64
N PRO A 88 4.02 -2.19 -1.40
CA PRO A 88 5.27 -2.80 -1.83
C PRO A 88 5.59 -4.17 -1.21
N TRP A 89 4.87 -4.55 -0.14
CA TRP A 89 4.96 -5.87 0.49
C TRP A 89 3.92 -6.85 -0.07
N GLY A 90 3.15 -6.44 -1.09
CA GLY A 90 2.15 -7.26 -1.77
C GLY A 90 0.82 -7.35 -1.02
N ARG A 91 0.58 -6.48 -0.04
CA ARG A 91 -0.64 -6.47 0.77
C ARG A 91 -1.63 -5.42 0.24
N ALA A 92 -2.91 -5.66 0.48
CA ALA A 92 -3.94 -4.69 0.13
C ALA A 92 -3.93 -3.51 1.12
N PHE A 93 -4.20 -2.31 0.61
CA PHE A 93 -4.42 -1.15 1.47
C PHE A 93 -5.69 -1.32 2.32
N VAL A 94 -5.59 -0.89 3.56
CA VAL A 94 -6.71 -0.84 4.49
C VAL A 94 -7.45 0.47 4.27
N TYR A 95 -8.76 0.36 4.05
CA TYR A 95 -9.67 1.48 3.91
C TYR A 95 -10.66 1.49 5.07
N ARG A 96 -10.78 2.62 5.75
CA ARG A 96 -11.80 2.85 6.78
C ARG A 96 -12.41 4.23 6.61
N LEU A 97 -13.69 4.36 6.95
CA LEU A 97 -14.33 5.67 7.10
C LEU A 97 -14.28 6.06 8.57
N THR A 98 -13.74 7.24 8.83
CA THR A 98 -13.63 7.82 10.17
C THR A 98 -14.31 9.19 10.20
N GLY A 99 -14.58 9.74 11.38
CA GLY A 99 -15.20 11.06 11.51
C GLY A 99 -16.73 11.05 11.68
N PRO A 100 -17.34 12.24 11.81
CA PRO A 100 -18.77 12.37 12.10
C PRO A 100 -19.62 11.93 10.91
N ALA A 101 -20.85 11.47 11.17
CA ALA A 101 -21.77 11.01 10.12
C ALA A 101 -22.05 12.05 9.02
N GLY A 102 -21.91 13.35 9.31
CA GLY A 102 -22.08 14.44 8.35
C GLY A 102 -20.82 14.82 7.55
N SER A 103 -19.64 14.37 7.96
CA SER A 103 -18.37 14.67 7.32
C SER A 103 -17.40 13.49 7.43
N PRO A 104 -17.77 12.30 6.91
CA PRO A 104 -16.90 11.14 6.96
C PRO A 104 -15.62 11.40 6.16
N GLN A 105 -14.49 10.99 6.71
CA GLN A 105 -13.15 11.12 6.16
C GLN A 105 -12.58 9.72 5.88
N PRO A 106 -12.06 9.48 4.67
CA PRO A 106 -11.43 8.22 4.33
C PRO A 106 -10.06 8.17 5.01
N LEU A 107 -9.85 7.14 5.81
CA LEU A 107 -8.56 6.77 6.38
C LEU A 107 -7.99 5.61 5.54
N LEU A 108 -6.83 5.86 4.93
CA LEU A 108 -6.08 4.87 4.17
C LEU A 108 -4.80 4.52 4.92
N SER A 109 -4.52 3.23 5.09
CA SER A 109 -3.28 2.76 5.69
C SER A 109 -2.72 1.51 5.01
N SER A 110 -1.41 1.32 5.11
CA SER A 110 -0.71 0.07 4.82
C SER A 110 -0.17 -0.47 6.14
N LEU A 111 -0.32 -1.78 6.34
CA LEU A 111 0.10 -2.51 7.56
C LEU A 111 1.59 -2.89 7.54
N GLY A 112 2.38 -2.31 6.63
CA GLY A 112 3.81 -2.61 6.52
C GLY A 112 4.13 -4.06 6.15
N ALA A 113 5.38 -4.45 6.40
CA ALA A 113 5.92 -5.77 6.07
C ALA A 113 5.24 -6.91 6.83
N ASP A 114 4.88 -6.70 8.10
CA ASP A 114 4.33 -7.74 8.98
C ASP A 114 2.82 -7.93 8.79
N GLY A 115 2.13 -6.91 8.27
CA GLY A 115 0.69 -6.92 8.03
C GLY A 115 -0.14 -6.93 9.28
N GLN A 116 0.40 -6.41 10.37
CA GLN A 116 -0.29 -6.28 11.65
C GLN A 116 -0.35 -4.81 12.03
N GLU A 117 -1.38 -4.43 12.78
CA GLU A 117 -1.45 -3.06 13.31
C GLU A 117 -0.29 -2.83 14.28
N GLY A 118 0.46 -1.75 14.09
CA GLY A 118 1.64 -1.38 14.86
C GLY A 118 2.94 -1.62 14.12
N GLY A 119 3.90 -2.28 14.78
CA GLY A 119 5.22 -2.56 14.22
C GLY A 119 6.23 -1.41 14.29
N HIS A 120 7.48 -1.71 13.92
CA HIS A 120 8.59 -0.75 13.89
C HIS A 120 9.37 -0.88 12.58
N ASN A 121 9.99 0.21 12.12
CA ASN A 121 10.74 0.26 10.86
C ASN A 121 9.86 -0.15 9.66
N ASP A 122 10.24 -1.17 8.90
CA ASP A 122 9.50 -1.63 7.72
C ASP A 122 8.18 -2.33 8.07
N ALA A 123 8.00 -2.73 9.33
CA ALA A 123 6.75 -3.25 9.86
C ALA A 123 5.83 -2.14 10.39
N ALA A 124 6.28 -0.88 10.42
CA ALA A 124 5.45 0.21 10.94
C ALA A 124 4.30 0.52 9.97
N ASP A 125 3.11 0.68 10.54
CA ASP A 125 1.93 1.15 9.81
C ASP A 125 2.20 2.52 9.16
N ILE A 126 1.88 2.62 7.87
CA ILE A 126 1.93 3.87 7.12
C ILE A 126 0.50 4.34 6.91
N VAL A 127 0.11 5.36 7.64
CA VAL A 127 -1.23 5.97 7.58
C VAL A 127 -1.14 7.29 6.82
N LEU A 128 -2.02 7.50 5.84
CA LEU A 128 -2.18 8.80 5.22
C LEU A 128 -2.88 9.73 6.22
N ALA A 129 -2.17 10.76 6.67
CA ALA A 129 -2.72 11.73 7.61
C ALA A 129 -3.98 12.42 7.03
N PRO A 130 -5.02 12.65 7.85
CA PRO A 130 -6.19 13.42 7.41
C PRO A 130 -5.75 14.81 6.96
N ARG A 131 -6.22 15.27 5.79
CA ARG A 131 -5.96 16.65 5.36
C ARG A 131 -6.73 17.61 6.28
N PRO A 132 -6.07 18.68 6.80
CA PRO A 132 -6.73 19.72 7.59
C PRO A 132 -7.70 20.57 6.76
#